data_AF-A0A968IEX7-F1
#
_entry.id   AF-A0A968IEX7-F1
#
_cell.length_a   1.000
_cell.length_b   1.000
_cell.length_c   1.000
_cell.angle_alpha   90.00
_cell.angle_beta   90.00
_cell.angle_gamma   90.00
#
_symmetry.space_group_name_H-M   'P 1'
#
loop_
_entity.id
_entity.type
_entity.pdbx_description
1 polymer ?
#
loop_
_entity_poly.entity_id
_entity_poly.type
_entity_poly.pdbx_seq_one_letter_code
_entity_poly.pdbx_strand_id
1 'polypeptide(L)'
;MSKFFCYSSVGLGLLHLGLLTVAAVGSVATAAWAETFPDTQNHWANPFIEALAEKDIFAGYPDGTFKPDRPVNRDEFAAIVRQAFNESQERQIASGSVYKDIPEGYWASNAIKEAYEMGFMSGYPGGLFRPNQTVSRVEVLASLMRVLNLPTDSPTASTKDSTKPAQATTRPINQPRFFIPLGFTALIPPVIAAPKAERAATPKETSGTADKTERASAQTPASFALSNYYADADKIPQEAVNAVEQATKANIVVNHPNPQYFNPDRAATRGEVAAFIHQTLVRQQRIEPLAEDIEASNYIIDRAPEKNQEPQTGS
;
A
#
# COMPACT_ATOMS: atom_id res chain seq x y z
N MET A 1 89.88 0.16 22.39
CA MET A 1 90.93 -0.65 21.75
C MET A 1 90.43 -0.97 20.34
N SER A 2 90.86 -0.23 19.31
CA SER A 2 91.87 -0.66 18.30
C SER A 2 91.51 -2.02 17.69
N LYS A 3 91.29 -2.26 16.39
CA LYS A 3 91.59 -1.60 15.09
C LYS A 3 90.54 -2.18 14.09
N PHE A 4 90.20 -1.60 12.95
CA PHE A 4 91.01 -1.62 11.73
C PHE A 4 90.44 -0.69 10.64
N PHE A 5 91.35 -0.30 9.76
CA PHE A 5 91.35 0.81 8.84
C PHE A 5 91.15 0.32 7.39
N CYS A 6 90.63 1.22 6.55
CA CYS A 6 90.84 1.39 5.10
C CYS A 6 90.31 0.40 4.03
N TYR A 7 89.41 0.94 3.20
CA TYR A 7 89.55 1.25 1.75
C TYR A 7 90.09 0.18 0.78
N SER A 8 89.28 -0.14 -0.26
CA SER A 8 89.51 0.21 -1.68
C SER A 8 88.41 -0.46 -2.54
N SER A 9 87.63 0.29 -3.33
CA SER A 9 87.81 0.52 -4.78
C SER A 9 86.91 -0.34 -5.67
N VAL A 10 86.07 0.38 -6.45
CA VAL A 10 85.68 0.15 -7.86
C VAL A 10 84.89 -1.14 -8.17
N GLY A 11 83.72 -1.12 -8.84
CA GLY A 11 83.06 -0.05 -9.56
C GLY A 11 81.71 -0.48 -10.16
N LEU A 12 80.93 0.56 -10.47
CA LEU A 12 80.01 0.73 -11.58
C LEU A 12 79.40 -0.52 -12.25
N GLY A 13 78.08 -0.69 -12.15
CA GLY A 13 77.34 -1.56 -13.06
C GLY A 13 75.84 -1.65 -12.77
N LEU A 14 75.06 -1.11 -13.71
CA LEU A 14 73.66 -1.43 -14.01
C LEU A 14 72.56 -0.78 -13.14
N LEU A 15 72.23 0.43 -13.58
CA LEU A 15 70.94 1.09 -13.43
C LEU A 15 69.87 0.23 -14.13
N HIS A 16 69.19 -0.66 -13.40
CA HIS A 16 67.96 -1.28 -13.90
C HIS A 16 66.81 -0.29 -13.70
N LEU A 17 66.52 0.44 -14.78
CA LEU A 17 65.26 1.15 -14.96
C LEU A 17 64.16 0.08 -15.10
N GLY A 18 63.60 -0.33 -13.98
CA GLY A 18 62.43 -1.20 -13.94
C GLY A 18 61.25 -0.48 -14.58
N LEU A 19 60.94 -0.85 -15.82
CA LEU A 19 59.75 -0.40 -16.55
C LEU A 19 58.52 -1.01 -15.85
N LEU A 20 57.89 -0.23 -14.97
CA LEU A 20 56.63 -0.57 -14.33
C LEU A 20 55.52 -0.47 -15.40
N THR A 21 55.17 -1.60 -16.01
CA THR A 21 53.99 -1.68 -16.86
C THR A 21 52.77 -1.72 -15.96
N VAL A 22 52.13 -0.56 -15.78
CA VAL A 22 50.77 -0.50 -15.25
C VAL A 22 49.87 -1.12 -16.31
N ALA A 23 49.50 -2.38 -16.12
CA ALA A 23 48.40 -2.97 -16.86
C ALA A 23 47.13 -2.18 -16.49
N ALA A 24 46.66 -1.36 -17.41
CA ALA A 24 45.35 -0.75 -17.32
C ALA A 24 44.32 -1.89 -17.34
N VAL A 25 43.79 -2.23 -16.17
CA VAL A 25 42.61 -3.09 -16.07
C VAL A 25 41.47 -2.28 -16.69
N GLY A 26 41.09 -2.62 -17.92
CA GLY A 26 39.93 -2.02 -18.55
C GLY A 26 38.70 -2.33 -17.71
N SER A 27 38.08 -1.30 -17.14
CA SER A 27 36.73 -1.40 -16.59
C SER A 27 35.82 -1.86 -17.72
N VAL A 28 35.38 -3.11 -17.68
CA VAL A 28 34.27 -3.57 -18.51
C VAL A 28 33.05 -2.86 -17.95
N ALA A 29 32.64 -1.77 -18.58
CA ALA A 29 31.34 -1.18 -18.31
C ALA A 29 30.29 -2.24 -18.64
N THR A 30 29.72 -2.87 -17.62
CA THR A 30 28.48 -3.63 -17.79
C THR A 30 27.44 -2.61 -18.20
N ALA A 31 27.04 -2.63 -19.47
CA ALA A 31 25.86 -1.91 -19.91
C ALA A 31 24.70 -2.38 -19.02
N ALA A 32 24.16 -1.48 -18.21
CA ALA A 32 22.89 -1.72 -17.55
C ALA A 32 21.86 -1.84 -18.67
N TRP A 33 21.31 -3.04 -18.85
CA TRP A 33 20.19 -3.23 -19.76
C TRP A 33 19.00 -2.58 -19.07
N ALA A 34 18.45 -1.51 -19.66
CA ALA A 34 17.11 -1.10 -19.30
C ALA A 34 16.21 -2.30 -19.63
N GLU A 35 15.64 -2.92 -18.60
CA GLU A 35 14.75 -4.07 -18.75
C GLU A 35 13.48 -3.59 -19.46
N THR A 36 13.45 -3.75 -20.77
CA THR A 36 12.27 -3.45 -21.60
C THR A 36 11.41 -4.69 -21.67
N PHE A 37 10.12 -4.54 -21.33
CA PHE A 37 9.19 -5.67 -21.31
C PHE A 37 8.44 -5.76 -22.66
N PRO A 38 8.54 -6.88 -23.40
CA PRO A 38 7.89 -6.99 -24.71
C PRO A 38 6.36 -6.82 -24.66
N ASP A 39 5.74 -7.21 -23.55
CA ASP A 39 4.29 -7.16 -23.35
C ASP A 39 3.77 -5.80 -22.85
N THR A 40 4.63 -4.77 -22.74
CA THR A 40 4.23 -3.42 -22.34
C THR A 40 4.36 -2.39 -23.46
N GLN A 41 5.04 -2.66 -24.57
CA GLN A 41 5.40 -1.64 -25.59
C GLN A 41 4.25 -0.74 -26.08
N ASN A 42 3.01 -1.27 -26.14
CA ASN A 42 1.81 -0.52 -26.56
C ASN A 42 0.79 -0.37 -25.43
N HIS A 43 1.21 -0.57 -24.18
CA HIS A 43 0.35 -0.52 -23.01
C HIS A 43 0.45 0.86 -22.35
N TRP A 44 -0.69 1.47 -22.01
CA TRP A 44 -0.76 2.83 -21.44
C TRP A 44 0.13 3.03 -20.20
N ALA A 45 0.33 1.97 -19.42
CA ALA A 45 1.14 2.02 -18.20
C ALA A 45 2.66 1.93 -18.44
N ASN A 46 3.10 1.67 -19.67
CA ASN A 46 4.52 1.41 -19.99
C ASN A 46 5.46 2.52 -19.50
N PRO A 47 5.18 3.82 -19.66
CA PRO A 47 6.07 4.87 -19.15
C PRO A 47 6.27 4.80 -17.62
N PHE A 48 5.22 4.47 -16.87
CA PHE A 48 5.36 4.28 -15.41
C PHE A 48 6.15 3.01 -15.09
N ILE A 49 5.94 1.94 -15.85
CA ILE A 49 6.61 0.65 -15.66
C ILE A 49 8.10 0.78 -15.93
N GLU A 50 8.49 1.38 -17.05
CA GLU A 50 9.89 1.57 -17.43
C GLU A 50 10.63 2.43 -16.39
N ALA A 51 10.04 3.56 -15.99
CA ALA A 51 10.62 4.44 -14.97
C ALA A 51 10.84 3.73 -13.62
N LEU A 52 9.97 2.79 -13.23
CA LEU A 52 10.16 2.00 -12.01
C LEU A 52 11.14 0.83 -12.19
N ALA A 53 11.16 0.20 -13.35
CA ALA A 53 12.06 -0.91 -13.66
C ALA A 53 13.52 -0.44 -13.76
N GLU A 54 13.77 0.72 -14.37
CA GLU A 54 15.09 1.36 -14.44
C GLU A 54 15.73 1.65 -13.07
N LYS A 55 14.90 1.75 -12.02
CA LYS A 55 15.31 2.01 -10.64
C LYS A 55 15.31 0.74 -9.78
N ASP A 56 15.08 -0.43 -10.35
CA ASP A 56 14.91 -1.71 -9.65
C ASP A 56 13.77 -1.68 -8.59
N ILE A 57 12.76 -0.84 -8.80
CA ILE A 57 11.64 -0.65 -7.86
C ILE A 57 10.50 -1.63 -8.16
N PHE A 58 10.21 -1.87 -9.44
CA PHE A 58 9.15 -2.79 -9.84
C PHE A 58 9.61 -3.70 -10.98
N ALA A 59 10.12 -4.87 -10.60
CA ALA A 59 10.60 -5.86 -11.55
C ALA A 59 9.46 -6.63 -12.25
N GLY A 60 9.76 -7.12 -13.45
CA GLY A 60 8.95 -8.10 -14.16
C GLY A 60 9.14 -9.52 -13.63
N TYR A 61 8.63 -10.49 -14.37
CA TYR A 61 8.75 -11.91 -14.06
C TYR A 61 10.03 -12.50 -14.64
N PRO A 62 10.49 -13.66 -14.12
CA PRO A 62 11.67 -14.35 -14.65
C PRO A 62 11.58 -14.75 -16.14
N ASP A 63 10.38 -14.73 -16.72
CA ASP A 63 10.16 -14.99 -18.16
C ASP A 63 10.38 -13.75 -19.04
N GLY A 64 10.81 -12.62 -18.46
CA GLY A 64 11.06 -11.36 -19.17
C GLY A 64 9.82 -10.52 -19.45
N THR A 65 8.65 -10.87 -18.89
CA THR A 65 7.40 -10.12 -19.08
C THR A 65 7.02 -9.31 -17.84
N PHE A 66 6.22 -8.25 -18.01
CA PHE A 66 5.67 -7.51 -16.87
C PHE A 66 4.25 -7.93 -16.49
N LYS A 67 3.47 -8.44 -17.45
CA LYS A 67 2.04 -8.80 -17.34
C LYS A 67 1.18 -7.64 -16.82
N PRO A 68 1.15 -6.47 -17.50
CA PRO A 68 0.57 -5.24 -16.97
C PRO A 68 -0.92 -5.34 -16.65
N ASP A 69 -1.68 -6.14 -17.40
CA ASP A 69 -3.13 -6.35 -17.17
C ASP A 69 -3.46 -7.40 -16.10
N ARG A 70 -2.45 -8.07 -15.53
CA ARG A 70 -2.68 -9.12 -14.53
C ARG A 70 -3.10 -8.48 -13.21
N PRO A 71 -4.19 -8.94 -12.57
CA PRO A 71 -4.52 -8.56 -11.21
C PRO A 71 -3.38 -8.90 -10.23
N VAL A 72 -3.16 -8.01 -9.27
CA VAL A 72 -2.15 -8.16 -8.22
C VAL A 72 -2.77 -8.84 -7.00
N ASN A 73 -2.09 -9.86 -6.49
CA ASN A 73 -2.45 -10.51 -5.24
C ASN A 73 -1.86 -9.77 -4.03
N ARG A 74 -2.42 -9.98 -2.84
CA ARG A 74 -1.97 -9.31 -1.61
C ARG A 74 -0.52 -9.62 -1.24
N ASP A 75 -0.06 -10.85 -1.48
CA ASP A 75 1.34 -11.25 -1.26
C ASP A 75 2.31 -10.54 -2.20
N GLU A 76 1.95 -10.44 -3.48
CA GLU A 76 2.68 -9.72 -4.49
C GLU A 76 2.69 -8.22 -4.21
N PHE A 77 1.55 -7.65 -3.83
CA PHE A 77 1.49 -6.25 -3.42
C PHE A 77 2.42 -5.97 -2.23
N ALA A 78 2.47 -6.87 -1.23
CA ALA A 78 3.40 -6.75 -0.10
C ALA A 78 4.87 -6.75 -0.57
N ALA A 79 5.22 -7.62 -1.52
CA ALA A 79 6.57 -7.65 -2.09
C ALA A 79 6.91 -6.37 -2.87
N ILE A 80 5.94 -5.85 -3.62
CA ILE A 80 6.09 -4.62 -4.39
C ILE A 80 6.30 -3.42 -3.45
N VAL A 81 5.46 -3.24 -2.42
CA VAL A 81 5.61 -2.08 -1.51
C VAL A 81 6.89 -2.19 -0.67
N ARG A 82 7.31 -3.41 -0.30
CA ARG A 82 8.61 -3.63 0.34
C ARG A 82 9.78 -3.19 -0.53
N GLN A 83 9.72 -3.48 -1.83
CA GLN A 83 10.77 -3.09 -2.76
C GLN A 83 10.75 -1.57 -3.02
N ALA A 84 9.56 -0.99 -3.15
CA ALA A 84 9.40 0.42 -3.49
C ALA A 84 9.64 1.37 -2.33
N PHE A 85 9.40 0.94 -1.09
CA PHE A 85 9.43 1.81 0.08
C PHE A 85 10.29 1.20 1.19
N ASN A 86 11.24 1.99 1.69
CA ASN A 86 12.11 1.63 2.81
C ASN A 86 11.81 2.57 3.99
N GLU A 87 10.58 2.48 4.50
CA GLU A 87 10.06 3.35 5.54
C GLU A 87 10.45 2.84 6.93
N SER A 88 10.45 3.73 7.93
CA SER A 88 10.68 3.33 9.30
C SER A 88 9.60 2.35 9.78
N GLN A 89 10.00 1.28 10.46
CA GLN A 89 9.06 0.31 11.03
C GLN A 89 8.27 0.95 12.18
N GLU A 90 6.98 1.19 11.95
CA GLU A 90 6.07 1.80 12.92
C GLU A 90 5.40 0.77 13.83
N ARG A 91 5.25 -0.46 13.32
CA ARG A 91 4.62 -1.58 14.03
C ARG A 91 5.67 -2.63 14.35
N GLN A 92 5.57 -3.22 15.53
CA GLN A 92 6.39 -4.37 15.94
C GLN A 92 5.54 -5.62 16.00
N ILE A 93 6.07 -6.74 15.51
CA ILE A 93 5.48 -8.06 15.70
C ILE A 93 6.16 -8.71 16.89
N ALA A 94 5.40 -9.01 17.95
CA ALA A 94 5.88 -9.88 19.01
C ALA A 94 6.01 -11.31 18.44
N SER A 95 7.24 -11.73 18.15
CA SER A 95 7.69 -13.07 17.67
C SER A 95 6.63 -14.08 17.20
N GLY A 96 6.69 -14.47 15.93
CA GLY A 96 5.88 -15.54 15.32
C GLY A 96 5.49 -15.22 13.88
N SER A 97 4.81 -16.14 13.18
CA SER A 97 4.10 -15.80 11.94
C SER A 97 2.94 -14.87 12.29
N VAL A 98 2.86 -13.71 11.63
CA VAL A 98 1.80 -12.71 11.85
C VAL A 98 0.42 -13.30 11.54
N TYR A 99 0.36 -14.28 10.63
CA TYR A 99 -0.88 -14.77 10.06
C TYR A 99 -0.89 -16.30 9.94
N LYS A 100 -2.04 -16.90 10.24
CA LYS A 100 -2.25 -18.36 10.30
C LYS A 100 -2.24 -19.04 8.93
N ASP A 101 -2.55 -18.29 7.88
CA ASP A 101 -2.63 -18.75 6.49
C ASP A 101 -1.36 -18.51 5.69
N ILE A 102 -0.27 -18.10 6.37
CA ILE A 102 1.06 -17.99 5.78
C ILE A 102 1.90 -19.16 6.31
N PRO A 103 2.19 -20.18 5.48
CA PRO A 103 3.00 -21.31 5.89
C PRO A 103 4.47 -20.88 6.09
N GLU A 104 5.19 -21.63 6.90
CA GLU A 104 6.63 -21.42 7.08
C GLU A 104 7.37 -21.56 5.74
N GLY A 105 8.33 -20.67 5.48
CA GLY A 105 9.07 -20.65 4.22
C GLY A 105 8.28 -20.13 3.02
N TYR A 106 7.06 -19.61 3.20
CA TYR A 106 6.32 -18.98 2.10
C TYR A 106 7.11 -17.81 1.51
N TRP A 107 7.19 -17.75 0.18
CA TRP A 107 8.09 -16.84 -0.55
C TRP A 107 7.91 -15.36 -0.15
N ALA A 108 6.67 -14.94 0.12
CA ALA A 108 6.34 -13.57 0.52
C ALA A 108 6.33 -13.35 2.03
N SER A 109 6.73 -14.31 2.86
CA SER A 109 6.66 -14.20 4.34
C SER A 109 7.32 -12.92 4.84
N ASN A 110 8.55 -12.65 4.40
CA ASN A 110 9.28 -11.44 4.81
C ASN A 110 8.65 -10.18 4.24
N ALA A 111 8.17 -10.23 3.00
CA ALA A 111 7.48 -9.11 2.37
C ALA A 111 6.20 -8.72 3.13
N ILE A 112 5.38 -9.72 3.48
CA ILE A 112 4.15 -9.54 4.25
C ILE A 112 4.47 -8.98 5.64
N LYS A 113 5.51 -9.50 6.29
CA LYS A 113 5.98 -9.03 7.59
C LYS A 113 6.39 -7.56 7.53
N GLU A 114 7.26 -7.19 6.60
CA GLU A 114 7.79 -5.83 6.50
C GLU A 114 6.73 -4.84 6.03
N ALA A 115 5.87 -5.20 5.08
CA ALA A 115 4.73 -4.37 4.68
C ALA A 115 3.74 -4.15 5.84
N TYR A 116 3.62 -5.11 6.76
CA TYR A 116 2.94 -4.89 8.02
C TYR A 116 3.73 -3.96 8.94
N GLU A 117 5.01 -4.20 9.19
CA GLU A 117 5.81 -3.36 10.10
C GLU A 117 5.88 -1.89 9.65
N MET A 118 5.91 -1.62 8.34
CA MET A 118 5.92 -0.28 7.73
C MET A 118 4.54 0.39 7.62
N GLY A 119 3.47 -0.22 8.12
CA GLY A 119 2.15 0.42 8.09
C GLY A 119 1.33 0.20 6.80
N PHE A 120 1.94 -0.23 5.69
CA PHE A 120 1.26 -0.38 4.39
C PHE A 120 0.08 -1.35 4.43
N MET A 121 0.25 -2.53 5.04
CA MET A 121 -0.76 -3.60 4.96
C MET A 121 -1.14 -4.13 6.34
N SER A 122 -2.38 -4.61 6.47
CA SER A 122 -2.87 -5.28 7.68
C SER A 122 -3.54 -6.59 7.30
N GLY A 123 -3.65 -7.50 8.26
CA GLY A 123 -4.44 -8.72 8.08
C GLY A 123 -5.92 -8.49 8.35
N TYR A 124 -6.68 -9.55 8.11
CA TYR A 124 -8.11 -9.65 8.40
C TYR A 124 -8.36 -10.26 9.79
N PRO A 125 -9.58 -10.07 10.33
CA PRO A 125 -10.00 -10.76 11.55
C PRO A 125 -9.76 -12.27 11.49
N GLY A 126 -9.41 -12.85 12.65
CA GLY A 126 -9.04 -14.26 12.76
C GLY A 126 -7.54 -14.55 12.58
N GLY A 127 -6.74 -13.52 12.28
CA GLY A 127 -5.30 -13.64 12.08
C GLY A 127 -4.96 -14.19 10.70
N LEU A 128 -5.64 -13.70 9.66
CA LEU A 128 -5.47 -14.14 8.27
C LEU A 128 -4.92 -13.00 7.41
N PHE A 129 -4.07 -13.31 6.44
CA PHE A 129 -3.58 -12.33 5.47
C PHE A 129 -4.29 -12.41 4.12
N ARG A 130 -4.70 -13.62 3.74
CA ARG A 130 -5.27 -14.01 2.44
C ARG A 130 -4.32 -13.70 1.28
N PRO A 131 -3.14 -14.33 1.21
CA PRO A 131 -2.09 -13.95 0.27
C PRO A 131 -2.54 -14.01 -1.20
N ASN A 132 -3.35 -15.01 -1.56
CA ASN A 132 -3.84 -15.22 -2.92
C ASN A 132 -5.08 -14.39 -3.29
N GLN A 133 -5.58 -13.54 -2.38
CA GLN A 133 -6.68 -12.63 -2.68
C GLN A 133 -6.13 -11.44 -3.49
N THR A 134 -6.84 -11.00 -4.52
CA THR A 134 -6.48 -9.79 -5.27
C THR A 134 -6.73 -8.54 -4.44
N VAL A 135 -5.85 -7.54 -4.55
CA VAL A 135 -6.06 -6.21 -3.97
C VAL A 135 -6.95 -5.36 -4.87
N SER A 136 -7.88 -4.61 -4.29
CA SER A 136 -8.68 -3.64 -5.06
C SER A 136 -7.94 -2.32 -5.28
N ARG A 137 -8.39 -1.54 -6.27
CA ARG A 137 -7.82 -0.20 -6.55
C ARG A 137 -7.88 0.71 -5.33
N VAL A 138 -8.99 0.69 -4.59
CA VAL A 138 -9.13 1.51 -3.38
C VAL A 138 -8.23 1.03 -2.24
N GLU A 139 -8.02 -0.28 -2.09
CA GLU A 139 -7.10 -0.82 -1.08
C GLU A 139 -5.65 -0.43 -1.35
N VAL A 140 -5.22 -0.42 -2.61
CA VAL A 140 -3.86 0.01 -2.99
C VAL A 140 -3.63 1.48 -2.62
N LEU A 141 -4.55 2.39 -2.99
CA LEU A 141 -4.39 3.80 -2.64
C LEU A 141 -4.48 4.05 -1.13
N ALA A 142 -5.43 3.40 -0.45
CA ALA A 142 -5.54 3.52 1.00
C ALA A 142 -4.26 3.05 1.71
N SER A 143 -3.61 2.00 1.19
CA SER A 143 -2.32 1.51 1.67
C SER A 143 -1.21 2.55 1.48
N LEU A 144 -1.06 3.11 0.28
CA LEU A 144 -0.04 4.12 -0.04
C LEU A 144 -0.23 5.41 0.78
N MET A 145 -1.48 5.88 0.93
CA MET A 145 -1.78 7.13 1.65
C MET A 145 -1.61 7.03 3.15
N ARG A 146 -1.67 5.82 3.70
CA ARG A 146 -1.41 5.62 5.12
C ARG A 146 0.01 6.03 5.49
N VAL A 147 0.97 5.76 4.62
CA VAL A 147 2.39 6.02 4.85
C VAL A 147 2.76 7.47 4.53
N LEU A 148 2.15 8.09 3.52
CA LEU A 148 2.44 9.50 3.20
C LEU A 148 1.95 10.50 4.27
N ASN A 149 0.99 10.13 5.13
CA ASN A 149 0.25 11.08 5.98
C ASN A 149 0.34 10.81 7.50
N LEU A 150 1.43 10.26 8.02
CA LEU A 150 1.53 9.90 9.44
C LEU A 150 1.73 11.16 10.31
N PRO A 151 0.83 11.43 11.27
CA PRO A 151 0.86 10.77 12.58
C PRO A 151 -0.46 10.07 12.94
N THR A 152 -0.35 8.86 13.50
CA THR A 152 -1.44 7.91 13.72
C THR A 152 -2.42 8.31 14.84
N ASP A 153 -3.70 8.38 14.51
CA ASP A 153 -4.77 7.84 15.37
C ASP A 153 -5.55 6.82 14.54
N SER A 154 -5.36 5.55 14.86
CA SER A 154 -5.96 4.42 14.15
C SER A 154 -7.45 4.27 14.50
N PRO A 155 -8.39 4.19 13.54
CA PRO A 155 -9.72 3.67 13.83
C PRO A 155 -9.77 2.19 13.45
N THR A 156 -9.35 1.32 14.38
CA THR A 156 -9.97 -0.01 14.55
C THR A 156 -9.65 -0.56 15.94
N ALA A 157 -10.45 -0.16 16.92
CA ALA A 157 -10.82 -0.96 18.09
C ALA A 157 -11.90 -0.24 18.91
N SER A 158 -13.11 -0.06 18.38
CA SER A 158 -14.28 0.08 19.26
C SER A 158 -14.76 -1.32 19.63
N THR A 159 -14.10 -1.87 20.63
CA THR A 159 -14.66 -2.90 21.50
C THR A 159 -15.92 -2.30 22.13
N LYS A 160 -17.09 -2.74 21.66
CA LYS A 160 -18.31 -2.63 22.46
C LYS A 160 -18.08 -3.39 23.75
N ASP A 161 -18.31 -2.69 24.85
CA ASP A 161 -18.76 -3.21 26.13
C ASP A 161 -17.87 -4.29 26.80
N SER A 162 -17.12 -3.85 27.80
CA SER A 162 -16.78 -4.71 28.93
C SER A 162 -16.70 -3.83 30.16
N THR A 163 -17.89 -3.64 30.73
CA THR A 163 -18.07 -3.22 32.12
C THR A 163 -17.18 -4.09 33.02
N LYS A 164 -16.21 -3.46 33.67
CA LYS A 164 -15.46 -3.98 34.81
C LYS A 164 -16.40 -4.11 36.02
N PRO A 165 -16.43 -5.26 36.72
CA PRO A 165 -16.64 -5.21 38.16
C PRO A 165 -15.34 -5.53 38.89
N ALA A 166 -15.15 -4.77 39.96
CA ALA A 166 -14.03 -4.82 40.86
C ALA A 166 -13.85 -6.19 41.54
N GLN A 167 -12.60 -6.40 41.97
CA GLN A 167 -12.12 -7.52 42.77
C GLN A 167 -13.01 -7.80 43.99
N ALA A 168 -13.36 -9.07 44.19
CA ALA A 168 -13.73 -9.61 45.49
C ALA A 168 -13.04 -10.95 45.69
N THR A 169 -12.24 -11.02 46.75
CA THR A 169 -11.45 -12.16 47.21
C THR A 169 -12.35 -13.21 47.86
N THR A 170 -12.35 -14.46 47.38
CA THR A 170 -12.81 -15.63 48.18
C THR A 170 -12.25 -16.96 47.66
N ARG A 171 -12.12 -17.90 48.61
CA ARG A 171 -11.33 -19.15 48.67
C ARG A 171 -11.79 -20.30 47.75
N PRO A 172 -10.97 -21.36 47.54
CA PRO A 172 -11.32 -22.48 46.67
C PRO A 172 -12.25 -23.48 47.39
N ILE A 173 -13.30 -23.94 46.70
CA ILE A 173 -14.09 -25.11 47.11
C ILE A 173 -14.27 -26.05 45.92
N ASN A 174 -13.79 -27.26 46.16
CA ASN A 174 -13.85 -28.50 45.39
C ASN A 174 -15.28 -29.08 45.38
N GLN A 175 -15.82 -29.54 44.23
CA GLN A 175 -16.66 -30.77 44.05
C GLN A 175 -17.34 -30.90 42.66
N PRO A 176 -17.85 -32.11 42.27
CA PRO A 176 -17.61 -32.70 40.94
C PRO A 176 -18.80 -32.65 39.95
N ARG A 177 -18.49 -33.09 38.72
CA ARG A 177 -19.36 -33.22 37.54
C ARG A 177 -20.56 -34.14 37.76
N PHE A 178 -21.72 -33.74 37.24
CA PHE A 178 -22.84 -34.63 36.92
C PHE A 178 -23.42 -34.29 35.55
N PHE A 179 -23.78 -35.33 34.81
CA PHE A 179 -24.17 -35.40 33.41
C PHE A 179 -25.54 -36.08 33.37
N ILE A 180 -26.60 -35.51 32.78
CA ILE A 180 -27.81 -36.27 32.34
C ILE A 180 -28.47 -35.59 31.10
N PRO A 181 -28.89 -36.34 30.06
CA PRO A 181 -29.43 -35.84 28.78
C PRO A 181 -30.95 -36.10 28.55
N LEU A 182 -31.43 -35.70 27.35
CA LEU A 182 -32.71 -35.99 26.66
C LEU A 182 -33.93 -35.19 27.19
N GLY A 183 -34.86 -34.62 26.43
CA GLY A 183 -35.32 -34.75 25.05
C GLY A 183 -36.85 -34.68 25.09
N PHE A 184 -37.53 -33.76 24.40
CA PHE A 184 -39.00 -33.81 24.26
C PHE A 184 -39.49 -33.13 22.97
N THR A 185 -40.26 -33.89 22.21
CA THR A 185 -40.97 -33.56 20.97
C THR A 185 -42.42 -33.13 21.23
N ALA A 186 -42.90 -32.09 20.54
CA ALA A 186 -44.31 -31.85 20.15
C ALA A 186 -44.29 -30.68 19.12
N LEU A 187 -44.66 -30.76 17.82
CA LEU A 187 -45.88 -31.10 17.06
C LEU A 187 -47.03 -30.05 17.10
N ILE A 188 -47.32 -29.47 15.90
CA ILE A 188 -48.63 -28.99 15.33
C ILE A 188 -49.01 -27.48 15.54
N PRO A 189 -49.66 -26.74 14.60
CA PRO A 189 -49.47 -26.48 13.14
C PRO A 189 -49.71 -24.96 12.77
N PRO A 190 -49.85 -24.54 11.48
CA PRO A 190 -49.90 -23.12 11.06
C PRO A 190 -51.31 -22.58 10.79
N VAL A 191 -51.49 -21.26 10.83
CA VAL A 191 -52.70 -20.56 10.33
C VAL A 191 -52.34 -19.41 9.39
N ILE A 192 -53.13 -19.33 8.32
CA ILE A 192 -53.04 -18.56 7.08
C ILE A 192 -53.56 -17.11 7.27
N ALA A 193 -52.98 -16.13 6.55
CA ALA A 193 -53.67 -15.14 5.70
C ALA A 193 -52.99 -13.74 5.64
N ALA A 194 -52.66 -13.30 4.43
CA ALA A 194 -52.63 -11.89 3.99
C ALA A 194 -53.93 -11.62 3.17
N PRO A 195 -54.22 -10.45 2.54
CA PRO A 195 -53.49 -9.17 2.44
C PRO A 195 -54.36 -7.87 2.51
N LYS A 196 -53.70 -6.71 2.29
CA LYS A 196 -54.15 -5.53 1.49
C LYS A 196 -54.68 -4.25 2.19
N ALA A 197 -53.93 -3.16 1.90
CA ALA A 197 -54.21 -1.71 1.74
C ALA A 197 -55.51 -1.06 2.25
N GLU A 198 -55.40 0.14 2.83
CA GLU A 198 -55.87 1.44 2.28
C GLU A 198 -55.54 2.59 3.27
N ARG A 199 -55.53 3.82 2.76
CA ARG A 199 -54.89 5.05 3.25
C ARG A 199 -55.88 5.97 4.00
N ALA A 200 -55.28 6.90 4.77
CA ALA A 200 -55.75 8.25 5.13
C ALA A 200 -56.65 8.44 6.39
N ALA A 201 -56.09 9.14 7.40
CA ALA A 201 -56.65 10.39 7.94
C ALA A 201 -55.68 11.00 9.00
N THR A 202 -55.29 12.26 8.81
CA THR A 202 -54.79 13.18 9.86
C THR A 202 -55.99 13.68 10.69
N PRO A 203 -55.83 14.09 11.98
CA PRO A 203 -55.43 15.48 12.26
C PRO A 203 -54.65 15.77 13.57
N LYS A 204 -53.98 16.94 13.52
CA LYS A 204 -53.69 17.92 14.58
C LYS A 204 -52.64 17.65 15.67
N GLU A 205 -51.54 18.41 15.50
CA GLU A 205 -50.78 19.18 16.49
C GLU A 205 -51.13 19.00 17.97
N THR A 206 -50.13 18.61 18.76
CA THR A 206 -49.91 19.16 20.09
C THR A 206 -48.40 19.31 20.32
N SER A 207 -48.04 20.56 20.55
CA SER A 207 -46.77 21.06 21.08
C SER A 207 -46.27 20.23 22.26
N GLY A 208 -45.04 19.74 22.15
CA GLY A 208 -44.32 19.03 23.20
C GLY A 208 -42.83 19.23 23.00
N THR A 209 -42.30 20.23 23.70
CA THR A 209 -40.88 20.57 23.84
C THR A 209 -40.01 19.33 24.02
N ALA A 210 -39.19 19.03 23.01
CA ALA A 210 -38.06 18.12 23.12
C ALA A 210 -36.82 18.87 22.65
N ASP A 211 -35.93 19.08 23.61
CA ASP A 211 -34.58 19.62 23.48
C ASP A 211 -33.83 18.94 22.33
N LYS A 212 -33.71 19.66 21.22
CA LYS A 212 -32.97 19.23 20.04
C LYS A 212 -31.65 19.97 20.02
N THR A 213 -30.78 19.62 20.96
CA THR A 213 -29.33 19.83 20.84
C THR A 213 -28.66 18.47 20.65
N GLU A 214 -29.14 17.69 19.68
CA GLU A 214 -28.41 16.55 19.15
C GLU A 214 -27.58 17.08 17.97
N ARG A 215 -26.26 17.06 18.18
CA ARG A 215 -25.23 17.55 17.26
C ARG A 215 -25.49 17.05 15.84
N ALA A 216 -25.90 17.97 14.97
CA ALA A 216 -25.62 17.87 13.55
C ALA A 216 -24.09 17.93 13.37
N SER A 217 -23.43 16.77 13.43
CA SER A 217 -22.03 16.65 13.01
C SER A 217 -21.97 16.75 11.49
N ALA A 218 -21.47 17.88 11.00
CA ALA A 218 -20.91 18.18 9.69
C ALA A 218 -20.59 16.97 8.77
N GLN A 219 -21.61 16.38 8.14
CA GLN A 219 -21.46 15.35 7.11
C GLN A 219 -22.20 15.81 5.85
N THR A 220 -21.58 16.70 5.09
CA THR A 220 -21.60 16.43 3.65
C THR A 220 -20.78 15.14 3.52
N PRO A 221 -21.36 14.00 3.12
CA PRO A 221 -20.58 12.77 3.05
C PRO A 221 -19.36 13.07 2.17
N ALA A 222 -18.17 12.75 2.66
CA ALA A 222 -16.92 13.15 2.01
C ALA A 222 -16.84 12.68 0.53
N SER A 223 -17.69 11.73 0.10
CA SER A 223 -17.92 11.37 -1.31
C SER A 223 -18.37 12.54 -2.19
N PHE A 224 -19.04 13.57 -1.65
CA PHE A 224 -19.37 14.79 -2.39
C PHE A 224 -18.14 15.60 -2.77
N ALA A 225 -17.07 15.57 -1.98
CA ALA A 225 -15.82 16.22 -2.37
C ALA A 225 -15.18 15.53 -3.59
N LEU A 226 -15.41 14.22 -3.71
CA LEU A 226 -14.91 13.38 -4.80
C LEU A 226 -15.81 13.36 -6.04
N SER A 227 -17.08 13.77 -5.95
CA SER A 227 -18.00 13.76 -7.10
C SER A 227 -17.62 14.74 -8.21
N ASN A 228 -16.75 15.71 -7.92
CA ASN A 228 -16.17 16.59 -8.93
C ASN A 228 -15.07 15.92 -9.76
N TYR A 229 -14.48 14.83 -9.23
CA TYR A 229 -13.41 14.08 -9.89
C TYR A 229 -13.92 12.78 -10.50
N TYR A 230 -14.81 12.06 -9.79
CA TYR A 230 -15.23 10.71 -10.15
C TYR A 230 -16.74 10.59 -10.27
N ALA A 231 -17.19 10.05 -11.40
CA ALA A 231 -18.60 9.75 -11.66
C ALA A 231 -19.14 8.63 -10.76
N ASP A 232 -18.27 7.74 -10.27
CA ASP A 232 -18.57 6.64 -9.35
C ASP A 232 -18.07 6.89 -7.92
N ALA A 233 -17.95 8.16 -7.52
CA ALA A 233 -17.51 8.57 -6.18
C ALA A 233 -18.40 8.00 -5.05
N ASP A 234 -19.67 7.70 -5.35
CA ASP A 234 -20.63 7.07 -4.43
C ASP A 234 -20.28 5.62 -4.08
N LYS A 235 -19.46 4.95 -4.91
CA LYS A 235 -18.99 3.57 -4.65
C LYS A 235 -17.75 3.52 -3.76
N ILE A 236 -17.13 4.66 -3.45
CA ILE A 236 -15.93 4.68 -2.61
C ILE A 236 -16.33 4.42 -1.16
N PRO A 237 -15.78 3.37 -0.51
CA PRO A 237 -16.08 3.08 0.89
C PRO A 237 -15.76 4.27 1.79
N GLN A 238 -16.63 4.56 2.76
CA GLN A 238 -16.56 5.75 3.60
C GLN A 238 -15.22 5.87 4.34
N GLU A 239 -14.63 4.75 4.74
CA GLU A 239 -13.33 4.65 5.39
C GLU A 239 -12.14 5.02 4.49
N ALA A 240 -12.31 4.92 3.17
CA ALA A 240 -11.26 5.20 2.19
C ALA A 240 -11.39 6.58 1.55
N VAL A 241 -12.50 7.28 1.75
CA VAL A 241 -12.76 8.58 1.10
C VAL A 241 -11.64 9.59 1.36
N ASN A 242 -11.21 9.74 2.62
CA ASN A 242 -10.14 10.69 2.96
C ASN A 242 -8.82 10.32 2.26
N ALA A 243 -8.52 9.03 2.13
CA ALA A 243 -7.32 8.56 1.45
C ALA A 243 -7.41 8.85 -0.06
N VAL A 244 -8.54 8.55 -0.70
CA VAL A 244 -8.73 8.80 -2.13
C VAL A 244 -8.70 10.30 -2.42
N GLU A 245 -9.33 11.14 -1.59
CA GLU A 245 -9.30 12.60 -1.74
C GLU A 245 -7.87 13.14 -1.65
N GLN A 246 -7.11 12.70 -0.65
CA GLN A 246 -5.70 13.10 -0.50
C GLN A 246 -4.83 12.63 -1.66
N ALA A 247 -4.99 11.37 -2.08
CA ALA A 247 -4.29 10.83 -3.24
C ALA A 247 -4.63 11.62 -4.52
N THR A 248 -5.89 12.03 -4.67
CA THR A 248 -6.36 12.79 -5.83
C THR A 248 -5.68 14.16 -5.87
N LYS A 249 -5.74 14.91 -4.76
CA LYS A 249 -5.08 16.22 -4.63
C LYS A 249 -3.55 16.15 -4.68
N ALA A 250 -2.98 14.99 -4.40
CA ALA A 250 -1.55 14.73 -4.48
C ALA A 250 -1.09 14.24 -5.86
N ASN A 251 -1.98 14.19 -6.85
CA ASN A 251 -1.72 13.67 -8.21
C ASN A 251 -1.27 12.21 -8.24
N ILE A 252 -1.70 11.41 -7.26
CA ILE A 252 -1.33 9.99 -7.15
C ILE A 252 -2.30 9.08 -7.89
N VAL A 253 -3.55 9.53 -8.04
CA VAL A 253 -4.56 8.74 -8.74
C VAL A 253 -4.33 8.82 -10.24
N VAL A 254 -4.21 7.63 -10.85
CA VAL A 254 -4.16 7.41 -12.29
C VAL A 254 -5.35 6.54 -12.73
N ASN A 255 -6.14 7.04 -13.66
CA ASN A 255 -7.36 6.38 -14.14
C ASN A 255 -7.31 6.21 -15.66
N HIS A 256 -7.16 4.97 -16.10
CA HIS A 256 -7.18 4.57 -17.51
C HIS A 256 -8.32 3.56 -17.75
N PRO A 257 -9.01 3.60 -18.91
CA PRO A 257 -8.87 4.59 -19.98
C PRO A 257 -9.66 5.87 -19.73
N ASN A 258 -10.56 5.88 -18.74
CA ASN A 258 -11.41 7.02 -18.43
C ASN A 258 -11.00 7.68 -17.11
N PRO A 259 -10.42 8.90 -17.15
CA PRO A 259 -10.01 9.63 -15.96
C PRO A 259 -11.13 9.85 -14.92
N GLN A 260 -12.39 9.89 -15.35
CA GLN A 260 -13.53 10.21 -14.49
C GLN A 260 -14.11 9.00 -13.73
N TYR A 261 -13.55 7.80 -13.87
CA TYR A 261 -14.04 6.61 -13.17
C TYR A 261 -12.94 5.98 -12.31
N PHE A 262 -13.14 6.01 -11.00
CA PHE A 262 -12.16 5.49 -10.06
C PHE A 262 -12.20 3.97 -9.96
N ASN A 263 -13.39 3.35 -10.06
CA ASN A 263 -13.61 1.90 -9.98
C ASN A 263 -13.05 1.27 -8.69
N PRO A 264 -13.54 1.67 -7.49
CA PRO A 264 -12.91 1.33 -6.20
C PRO A 264 -12.76 -0.17 -5.94
N ASP A 265 -13.79 -0.96 -6.24
CA ASP A 265 -13.84 -2.40 -5.95
C ASP A 265 -13.16 -3.29 -6.99
N ARG A 266 -12.73 -2.72 -8.13
CA ARG A 266 -12.07 -3.49 -9.18
C ARG A 266 -10.69 -3.97 -8.68
N ALA A 267 -10.35 -5.22 -8.97
CA ALA A 267 -9.01 -5.73 -8.73
C ALA A 267 -7.97 -4.89 -9.48
N ALA A 268 -6.97 -4.38 -8.76
CA ALA A 268 -5.91 -3.57 -9.33
C ALA A 268 -4.96 -4.46 -10.15
N THR A 269 -4.65 -4.01 -11.35
CA THR A 269 -3.68 -4.66 -12.25
C THR A 269 -2.26 -4.18 -11.95
N ARG A 270 -1.26 -4.94 -12.40
CA ARG A 270 0.16 -4.57 -12.24
C ARG A 270 0.50 -3.22 -12.84
N GLY A 271 -0.07 -2.87 -13.99
CA GLY A 271 0.11 -1.57 -14.63
C GLY A 271 -0.48 -0.42 -13.79
N GLU A 272 -1.65 -0.63 -13.18
CA GLU A 272 -2.27 0.38 -12.29
C GLU A 272 -1.47 0.55 -10.99
N VAL A 273 -1.00 -0.56 -10.39
CA VAL A 273 -0.15 -0.51 -9.21
C VAL A 273 1.17 0.21 -9.53
N ALA A 274 1.76 -0.04 -10.70
CA ALA A 274 2.96 0.67 -11.16
C ALA A 274 2.70 2.18 -11.28
N ALA A 275 1.59 2.58 -11.91
CA ALA A 275 1.24 3.98 -12.03
C ALA A 275 1.07 4.68 -10.67
N PHE A 276 0.36 4.05 -9.73
CA PHE A 276 0.18 4.62 -8.38
C PHE A 276 1.48 4.72 -7.59
N ILE A 277 2.35 3.70 -7.66
CA ILE A 277 3.66 3.71 -6.99
C ILE A 277 4.55 4.78 -7.60
N HIS A 278 4.59 4.88 -8.93
CA HIS A 278 5.33 5.92 -9.62
C HIS A 278 4.93 7.30 -9.13
N GLN A 279 3.63 7.63 -9.18
CA GLN A 279 3.17 8.94 -8.72
C GLN A 279 3.45 9.17 -7.22
N THR A 280 3.35 8.13 -6.40
CA THR A 280 3.72 8.21 -4.97
C THR A 280 5.19 8.57 -4.80
N LEU A 281 6.09 7.97 -5.58
CA LEU A 281 7.53 8.23 -5.51
C LEU A 281 7.90 9.60 -6.10
N VAL A 282 7.22 10.05 -7.15
CA VAL A 282 7.32 11.43 -7.67
C VAL A 282 6.94 12.42 -6.57
N ARG A 283 5.84 12.15 -5.85
CA ARG A 283 5.39 13.01 -4.75
C ARG A 283 6.39 13.06 -3.59
N GLN A 284 7.13 11.98 -3.35
CA GLN A 284 8.25 11.89 -2.40
C GLN A 284 9.56 12.45 -2.97
N GLN A 285 9.60 12.94 -4.22
CA GLN A 285 10.81 13.41 -4.92
C GLN A 285 11.91 12.35 -5.04
N ARG A 286 11.52 11.07 -5.12
CA ARG A 286 12.45 9.93 -5.23
C ARG A 286 12.69 9.50 -6.67
N ILE A 287 11.77 9.83 -7.57
CA ILE A 287 11.89 9.63 -9.03
C ILE A 287 11.33 10.86 -9.76
N GLU A 288 11.70 11.02 -11.03
CA GLU A 288 11.25 12.13 -11.86
C GLU A 288 9.79 11.97 -12.32
N PRO A 289 9.02 13.06 -12.45
CA PRO A 289 7.70 13.01 -13.06
C PRO A 289 7.78 12.61 -14.53
N LEU A 290 6.69 12.02 -15.03
CA LEU A 290 6.55 11.79 -16.46
C LEU A 290 6.41 13.11 -17.22
N ALA A 291 7.00 13.15 -18.42
CA ALA A 291 6.90 14.29 -19.33
C ALA A 291 5.41 14.62 -19.64
N GLU A 292 5.11 15.89 -19.90
CA GLU A 292 3.73 16.34 -20.12
C GLU A 292 3.16 15.90 -21.48
N ASP A 293 4.03 15.69 -22.45
CA ASP A 293 3.68 15.37 -23.84
C ASP A 293 3.42 13.88 -24.09
N ILE A 294 3.71 13.01 -23.12
CA ILE A 294 3.40 11.58 -23.23
C ILE A 294 1.94 11.29 -22.90
N GLU A 295 1.31 10.38 -23.65
CA GLU A 295 -0.12 10.08 -23.51
C GLU A 295 -0.50 9.59 -22.09
N ALA A 296 0.37 8.79 -21.46
CA ALA A 296 0.16 8.24 -20.13
C ALA A 296 -0.09 9.32 -19.04
N SER A 297 0.48 10.52 -19.24
CA SER A 297 0.32 11.67 -18.36
C SER A 297 -1.11 12.19 -18.30
N ASN A 298 -1.91 11.98 -19.35
CA ASN A 298 -3.32 12.42 -19.41
C ASN A 298 -4.23 11.62 -18.47
N TYR A 299 -3.77 10.48 -17.94
CA TYR A 299 -4.53 9.66 -17.01
C TYR A 299 -4.31 10.05 -15.54
N ILE A 300 -3.36 10.95 -15.26
CA ILE A 300 -3.08 11.44 -13.91
C ILE A 300 -4.13 12.50 -13.53
N ILE A 301 -4.83 12.27 -12.42
CA ILE A 301 -5.93 13.14 -11.99
C ILE A 301 -5.39 14.41 -11.33
N ASP A 302 -6.08 15.54 -11.61
CA ASP A 302 -5.84 16.86 -11.04
C ASP A 302 -4.44 17.45 -11.33
N ARG A 303 -3.77 17.00 -12.41
CA ARG A 303 -2.48 17.57 -12.82
C ARG A 303 -2.68 19.03 -13.22
N ALA A 304 -2.10 19.96 -12.46
CA ALA A 304 -1.99 21.34 -12.92
C ALA A 304 -1.04 21.39 -14.13
N PRO A 305 -1.37 22.14 -15.21
CA PRO A 305 -0.40 22.39 -16.26
C PRO A 305 0.80 23.13 -15.66
N GLU A 306 2.01 22.63 -15.83
CA GLU A 306 3.20 23.28 -15.31
C GLU A 306 3.32 24.67 -15.95
N LYS A 307 3.05 25.73 -15.19
CA LYS A 307 3.36 27.08 -15.63
C LYS A 307 4.89 27.15 -15.72
N ASN A 308 5.40 27.15 -16.96
CA ASN A 308 6.77 27.51 -17.36
C ASN A 308 7.61 28.03 -16.19
N GLN A 309 8.42 27.15 -15.60
CA GLN A 309 9.50 27.60 -14.74
C GLN A 309 10.49 28.35 -15.64
N GLU A 310 10.31 29.67 -15.68
CA GLU A 310 11.24 30.61 -16.29
C GLU A 310 12.63 30.33 -15.70
N PRO A 311 13.67 30.10 -16.54
CA PRO A 311 15.00 29.80 -16.03
C PRO A 311 15.44 30.97 -15.16
N GLN A 312 15.69 30.69 -13.87
CA GLN A 312 16.36 31.60 -12.95
C GLN A 312 17.78 31.82 -13.48
N THR A 313 17.93 32.75 -14.43
CA THR A 313 19.22 33.32 -14.79
C THR A 313 19.68 34.13 -13.60
N GLY A 314 20.58 33.55 -12.81
CA GLY A 314 21.29 34.26 -11.76
C GLY A 314 21.93 35.53 -12.31
N SER A 315 21.65 36.64 -11.64
CA SER A 315 22.42 37.89 -11.74
C SER A 315 23.31 38.01 -10.51
#